data_AF-A0A1V6CAE1-F1
#
_entry.id   AF-A0A1V6CAE1-F1
#
_cell.length_a   1.000
_cell.length_b   1.000
_cell.length_c   1.000
_cell.angle_alpha   90.00
_cell.angle_beta   90.00
_cell.angle_gamma   90.00
#
_symmetry.space_group_name_H-M   'P 1'
#
loop_
_entity.id
_entity.type
_entity.pdbx_description
1 polymer ?
#
loop_
_entity_poly.entity_id
_entity_poly.type
_entity_poly.pdbx_seq_one_letter_code
_entity_poly.pdbx_strand_id
1 'polypeptide(L)' 'MPGKEYECKDCGRAFLVYEEEKRAAKCPSCESKSVSLKKAQPLPSWIVAKNLEGSS' A
#
# COMPACT_ATOMS: atom_id res chain seq x y z
N MET A 1 11.30 7.50 -2.39
CA MET A 1 11.10 7.24 -0.94
C MET A 1 10.06 6.15 -0.80
N PRO A 2 10.28 5.10 0.01
CA PRO A 2 9.29 4.04 0.19
C PRO A 2 8.09 4.57 1.00
N GLY A 3 6.98 4.82 0.32
CA GLY A 3 5.69 5.08 0.98
C GLY A 3 5.08 3.76 1.46
N LYS A 4 4.28 3.82 2.53
CA LYS A 4 3.45 2.70 2.98
C LYS A 4 2.03 2.89 2.48
N GLU A 5 1.44 1.84 1.91
CA GLU A 5 0.03 1.84 1.54
C GLU A 5 -0.86 1.61 2.76
N TYR A 6 -1.90 2.43 2.87
CA TYR A 6 -2.96 2.32 3.86
C TYR A 6 -4.30 2.21 3.15
N GLU A 7 -5.25 1.59 3.82
CA GLU A 7 -6.63 1.46 3.38
C GLU A 7 -7.55 1.98 4.48
N CYS A 8 -8.50 2.83 4.11
CA CYS A 8 -9.52 3.33 5.03
C CYS A 8 -10.60 2.28 5.24
N LYS A 9 -10.95 1.99 6.49
CA LYS A 9 -12.00 1.03 6.83
C LYS A 9 -13.41 1.56 6.64
N ASP A 10 -13.59 2.88 6.63
CA ASP A 10 -14.91 3.49 6.49
C ASP A 10 -15.34 3.62 5.02
N CYS A 11 -14.43 4.05 4.15
CA CYS A 11 -14.72 4.26 2.72
C CYS A 11 -14.03 3.26 1.78
N GLY A 12 -13.18 2.37 2.29
CA GLY A 12 -12.45 1.38 1.49
C GLY A 12 -11.32 1.95 0.61
N ARG A 13 -11.04 3.26 0.71
CA ARG A 13 -10.05 3.90 -0.17
C ARG A 13 -8.63 3.55 0.25
N ALA A 14 -7.83 3.10 -0.71
CA ALA A 14 -6.39 2.92 -0.55
C ALA A 14 -5.62 4.23 -0.88
N PHE A 15 -4.58 4.52 -0.11
CA PHE A 15 -3.72 5.71 -0.27
C PHE A 15 -2.30 5.45 0.26
N LEU A 16 -1.33 6.20 -0.24
CA LEU A 16 0.08 6.10 0.14
C LEU A 16 0.42 7.17 1.18
N VAL A 17 1.13 6.78 2.24
CA VAL A 17 1.68 7.69 3.25
C VAL A 17 3.20 7.54 3.27
N TYR A 18 3.91 8.64 3.09
CA TYR A 18 5.36 8.69 3.17
C TYR A 18 5.81 8.79 4.63
N GLU A 19 6.98 8.24 4.96
CA GLU A 19 7.46 8.12 6.34
C GLU A 19 7.64 9.47 7.06
N GLU A 20 7.78 10.58 6.33
CA GLU A 20 7.84 11.95 6.84
C GLU A 20 6.49 12.43 7.43
N GLU A 21 5.38 11.85 6.96
CA GLU A 21 4.00 12.23 7.30
C GLU A 21 3.35 11.27 8.32
N LYS A 22 4.19 10.49 9.03
CA LYS A 22 3.81 9.42 9.98
C LYS A 22 2.88 9.81 11.13
N ARG A 23 2.63 11.10 11.35
CA ARG A 23 2.08 11.58 12.62
C ARG A 23 0.59 11.24 12.82
N ALA A 24 -0.15 10.96 11.75
CA ALA A 24 -1.47 10.31 11.81
C ALA A 24 -1.94 10.03 10.39
N ALA A 25 -1.79 8.79 9.90
CA ALA A 25 -2.41 8.39 8.64
C ALA A 25 -3.93 8.59 8.77
N LYS A 26 -4.47 9.60 8.11
CA LYS A 26 -5.90 9.85 8.00
C LYS A 26 -6.31 9.57 6.57
N CYS A 27 -7.53 9.08 6.39
CA CYS A 27 -8.06 8.95 5.04
C CYS A 27 -8.18 10.35 4.41
N PRO A 28 -7.58 10.62 3.25
CA PRO A 28 -7.71 11.91 2.58
C PRO A 28 -9.11 12.17 2.01
N SER A 29 -9.98 11.15 1.98
CA SER A 29 -11.32 11.25 1.37
C SER A 29 -12.43 11.52 2.38
N CYS A 30 -12.37 10.92 3.57
CA CYS A 30 -13.41 11.04 4.59
C CYS A 30 -12.86 11.49 5.94
N GLU A 31 -11.56 11.83 6.00
CA GLU A 31 -10.85 12.29 7.20
C GLU A 31 -10.84 11.29 8.38
N SER A 32 -11.37 10.09 8.16
CA SER A 32 -11.37 9.00 9.14
C SER A 32 -9.97 8.65 9.59
N LYS A 33 -9.81 8.47 10.91
CA LYS A 33 -8.62 7.89 11.53
C LYS A 33 -8.62 6.36 11.48
N SER A 34 -9.75 5.75 11.09
CA SER A 34 -9.86 4.30 10.93
C SER A 34 -9.23 3.86 9.61
N VAL A 35 -7.90 3.77 9.63
CA VAL A 35 -7.09 3.31 8.49
C VAL A 35 -6.23 2.13 8.92
N SER A 36 -5.88 1.26 7.99
CA SER A 36 -5.03 0.10 8.25
C SER A 36 -3.98 -0.05 7.18
N LEU A 37 -2.79 -0.51 7.57
CA LEU A 37 -1.73 -0.81 6.63
C LEU A 37 -2.20 -1.90 5.67
N LYS A 38 -2.13 -1.59 4.38
CA LYS A 38 -2.36 -2.57 3.34
C LYS A 38 -1.13 -3.47 3.28
N LYS A 39 -1.30 -4.74 3.63
CA LYS A 39 -0.21 -5.72 3.50
C LYS A 39 0.12 -5.85 2.02
N ALA A 40 1.38 -5.66 1.67
CA ALA A 40 1.85 -6.00 0.33
C ALA A 40 1.56 -7.49 0.11
N GLN A 41 0.68 -7.79 -0.84
CA GLN A 41 0.50 -9.17 -1.23
C GLN A 41 1.68 -9.57 -2.11
N PRO A 42 2.30 -10.73 -1.86
CA PRO A 42 3.33 -11.23 -2.77
C PRO A 42 2.72 -11.34 -4.16
N LEU A 43 3.48 -10.94 -5.18
CA LEU A 43 3.06 -11.17 -6.55
C LEU A 43 2.80 -12.67 -6.74
N PRO A 44 1.74 -13.05 -7.48
CA PRO A 44 1.49 -14.46 -7.76
C PRO A 44 2.71 -15.07 -8.49
N SER A 45 2.99 -16.34 -8.17
CA SER A 45 4.22 -17.04 -8.58
C SER A 45 4.50 -17.00 -10.09
N TRP A 46 3.46 -17.01 -10.92
CA TRP A 46 3.59 -16.96 -12.38
C TRP A 46 4.16 -15.63 -12.91
N ILE A 47 3.99 -14.52 -12.18
CA ILE A 47 4.60 -13.21 -12.52
C ILE A 47 6.07 -13.20 -12.12
N VAL A 48 6.40 -13.78 -10.96
CA VAL A 48 7.78 -13.87 -10.47
C VAL A 48 8.63 -14.72 -11.42
N ALA A 49 8.10 -15.85 -11.89
CA ALA A 49 8.79 -16.74 -12.83
C ALA A 49 9.18 -16.04 -14.16
N LYS A 50 8.27 -15.24 -14.74
CA LYS A 50 8.52 -14.52 -16.00
C LYS A 50 9.66 -13.50 -15.93
N ASN A 51 9.95 -12.94 -14.76
CA ASN A 51 11.02 -11.95 -14.59
C ASN A 51 12.41 -12.60 -14.43
N LEU A 52 12.48 -13.89 -14.11
CA LEU A 52 13.74 -14.64 -14.01
C LEU A 52 14.23 -15.17 -15.37
N GLU A 53 13.32 -15.49 -16.29
CA GLU A 53 13.67 -16.02 -17.61
C GLU A 53 14.15 -14.95 -18.62
N GLY A 54 14.07 -13.65 -18.26
CA GLY A 54 14.48 -12.53 -19.13
C GLY A 54 15.89 -12.00 -18.90
N SER A 55 16.68 -12.59 -17.99
CA SER A 55 18.09 -12.25 -17.78
C SER A 55 18.98 -13.35 -18.36
N SER A 56 19.12 -13.39 -19.69
CA SER A 56 20.13 -14.21 -20.35
C SER A 56 20.74 -13.50 -21.55
#